data_AF-X1LYA1-F1
#
_entry.id   AF-X1LYA1-F1
#
_cell.length_a   1.000
_cell.length_b   1.000
_cell.length_c   1.000
_cell.angle_alpha   90.00
_cell.angle_beta   90.00
_cell.angle_gamma   90.00
#
_symmetry.space_group_name_H-M   'P 1'
#
loop_
_entity.id
_entity.type
_entity.pdbx_description
1 polymer ?
#
loop_
_entity_poly.entity_id
_entity_poly.type
_entity_poly.pdbx_seq_one_letter_code
_entity_poly.pdbx_strand_id
1 'polypeptide(L)'
;SMVFFLSDGKKAFIKAGILTAIFWITGWMIPPLILMGLGLEPFIIESCAIQVLLIIIVMMPTTPGSAGITEGSTAALYSVLIGSPIIGVFVLLFRFITYHMGLIAGAIFQYRIFKSVASFSLDTIKKQK
;
A
#
# COMPACT_ATOMS: atom_id res chain seq x y z
N SER A 1 10.00 25.69 -8.25
CA SER A 1 11.40 25.68 -7.77
C SER A 1 11.43 25.18 -6.33
N MET A 2 12.36 24.30 -5.94
CA MET A 2 12.55 23.86 -4.54
C MET A 2 12.66 25.04 -3.55
N VAL A 3 13.15 26.18 -4.02
CA VAL A 3 13.27 27.42 -3.24
C VAL A 3 11.90 28.00 -2.84
N PHE A 4 10.85 27.81 -3.66
CA PHE A 4 9.47 28.24 -3.36
C PHE A 4 8.83 27.41 -2.22
N PHE A 5 9.22 26.14 -2.10
CA PHE A 5 8.78 25.27 -1.01
C PHE A 5 9.43 25.63 0.34
N LEU A 6 10.62 26.26 0.30
CA LEU A 6 11.38 26.66 1.47
C LEU A 6 11.01 28.06 1.99
N SER A 7 10.48 28.96 1.14
CA SER A 7 10.11 30.33 1.53
C SER A 7 8.67 30.45 2.04
N ASP A 8 7.67 30.15 1.21
CA ASP A 8 6.23 30.30 1.54
C ASP A 8 5.55 28.96 1.82
N GLY A 9 6.09 27.88 1.27
CA GLY A 9 5.56 26.52 1.38
C GLY A 9 5.96 25.74 2.64
N LYS A 10 6.73 26.32 3.58
CA LYS A 10 7.31 25.58 4.72
C LYS A 10 6.26 24.86 5.57
N LYS A 11 5.10 25.49 5.78
CA LYS A 11 3.96 24.86 6.50
C LYS A 11 3.38 23.68 5.72
N ALA A 12 3.25 23.79 4.41
CA ALA A 12 2.77 22.70 3.55
C ALA A 12 3.79 21.55 3.51
N PHE A 13 5.09 21.85 3.46
CA PHE A 13 6.16 20.85 3.50
C PHE A 13 6.15 20.06 4.81
N ILE A 14 6.08 20.74 5.97
CA ILE A 14 6.01 20.09 7.28
C ILE A 14 4.74 19.22 7.37
N LYS A 15 3.58 19.74 6.94
CA LYS A 15 2.34 18.96 6.91
C LYS A 15 2.46 17.71 6.03
N ALA A 16 3.02 17.84 4.83
CA ALA A 16 3.24 16.71 3.93
C ALA A 16 4.22 15.70 4.52
N GLY A 17 5.29 16.15 5.17
CA GLY A 17 6.25 15.28 5.87
C GLY A 17 5.60 14.50 7.01
N ILE A 18 4.82 15.18 7.86
CA ILE A 18 4.08 14.52 8.95
C ILE A 18 3.08 13.51 8.38
N LEU A 19 2.32 13.89 7.36
CA LEU A 19 1.34 13.00 6.74
C LEU A 19 2.00 11.77 6.12
N THR A 20 3.18 11.95 5.51
CA THR A 20 3.99 10.87 4.94
C THR A 20 4.51 9.94 6.05
N ALA A 21 4.99 10.50 7.16
CA ALA A 21 5.43 9.70 8.31
C ALA A 21 4.27 8.88 8.89
N ILE A 22 3.10 9.49 9.08
CA ILE A 22 1.89 8.79 9.54
C ILE A 22 1.51 7.69 8.56
N PHE A 23 1.49 7.96 7.25
CA PHE A 23 1.21 6.97 6.22
C PHE A 23 2.14 5.76 6.32
N TRP A 24 3.46 5.99 6.42
CA TRP A 24 4.42 4.90 6.58
C TRP A 24 4.22 4.13 7.89
N ILE A 25 4.08 4.82 9.03
CA ILE A 25 3.84 4.16 10.32
C ILE A 25 2.59 3.28 10.25
N THR A 26 1.50 3.78 9.67
CA THR A 26 0.27 2.98 9.53
C THR A 26 0.49 1.73 8.68
N GLY A 27 1.26 1.82 7.58
CA GLY A 27 1.60 0.67 6.76
C GLY A 27 2.45 -0.36 7.50
N TRP A 28 3.41 0.10 8.30
CA TRP A 28 4.32 -0.76 9.05
C TRP A 28 3.65 -1.44 10.25
N MET A 29 2.53 -0.89 10.74
CA MET A 29 1.72 -1.52 11.79
C MET A 29 0.82 -2.65 11.27
N ILE A 30 0.57 -2.75 9.95
CA ILE A 30 -0.33 -3.77 9.40
C ILE A 30 0.11 -5.20 9.76
N PRO A 31 1.37 -5.63 9.56
CA PRO A 31 1.78 -6.99 9.90
C PRO A 31 1.68 -7.32 11.39
N PRO A 32 2.18 -6.49 12.34
CA PRO A 32 1.98 -6.72 13.76
C PRO A 32 0.51 -6.82 14.17
N LEU A 33 -0.37 -6.01 13.58
CA LEU A 33 -1.82 -6.08 13.84
C LEU A 33 -2.42 -7.40 13.34
N ILE A 34 -2.00 -7.90 12.17
CA ILE A 34 -2.43 -9.20 11.66
C ILE A 34 -1.94 -10.32 12.58
N LEU A 35 -0.68 -10.27 13.04
CA LEU A 35 -0.13 -11.27 13.97
C LEU A 35 -0.94 -11.33 15.27
N MET A 36 -1.26 -10.17 15.87
CA MET A 36 -2.12 -10.12 17.05
C MET A 36 -3.52 -10.66 16.77
N GLY A 37 -4.09 -10.36 15.60
CA GLY A 37 -5.38 -10.92 15.18
C GLY A 37 -5.38 -12.44 15.01
N LEU A 38 -4.21 -13.03 14.74
CA LEU A 38 -4.00 -14.48 14.67
C LEU A 38 -3.62 -15.11 16.02
N GLY A 39 -3.58 -14.32 17.10
CA GLY A 39 -3.22 -14.78 18.45
C GLY A 39 -1.72 -14.99 18.67
N LEU A 40 -0.87 -14.41 17.81
CA LEU A 40 0.58 -14.47 17.90
C LEU A 40 1.14 -13.20 18.53
N GLU A 41 2.40 -13.27 18.98
CA GLU A 41 3.12 -12.07 19.41
C GLU A 41 3.30 -11.11 18.22
N PRO A 42 3.19 -9.79 18.44
CA PRO A 42 3.24 -8.81 17.36
C PRO A 42 4.61 -8.66 16.71
N PHE A 43 5.69 -9.10 17.37
CA PHE A 43 7.09 -8.98 16.92
C PHE A 43 7.35 -7.64 16.22
N ILE A 44 7.11 -6.52 16.92
CA ILE A 44 7.04 -5.18 16.29
C ILE A 44 8.38 -4.83 15.63
N ILE A 45 9.50 -5.08 16.31
CA ILE A 45 10.83 -4.71 15.83
C ILE A 45 11.22 -5.60 14.64
N GLU A 46 10.97 -6.89 14.75
CA GLU A 46 11.27 -7.88 13.72
C GLU A 46 10.39 -7.68 12.49
N SER A 47 9.10 -7.39 12.67
CA SER A 47 8.18 -7.05 11.60
C SER A 47 8.63 -5.79 10.86
N CYS A 48 9.11 -4.76 11.58
CA CYS A 48 9.72 -3.57 10.98
C CYS A 48 10.95 -3.93 10.14
N ALA A 49 11.86 -4.75 10.66
CA ALA A 49 13.06 -5.18 9.93
C ALA A 49 12.71 -5.97 8.66
N ILE A 50 11.74 -6.89 8.76
CA ILE A 50 11.24 -7.66 7.61
C ILE A 50 10.59 -6.74 6.59
N GLN A 51 9.82 -5.72 7.01
CA GLN A 51 9.21 -4.77 6.08
C GLN A 51 10.25 -3.96 5.29
N VAL A 52 11.36 -3.56 5.91
CA VAL A 52 12.48 -2.92 5.19
C VAL A 52 13.03 -3.84 4.10
N LEU A 53 13.29 -5.09 4.45
CA LEU A 53 13.80 -6.08 3.49
C LEU A 53 12.79 -6.35 2.36
N LEU A 54 11.51 -6.47 2.69
CA LEU A 54 10.44 -6.66 1.72
C LEU A 54 10.38 -5.52 0.71
N ILE A 55 10.48 -4.27 1.15
CA ILE A 55 10.48 -3.11 0.24
C ILE A 55 11.64 -3.22 -0.76
N ILE A 56 12.84 -3.55 -0.28
CA ILE A 56 14.03 -3.71 -1.14
C ILE A 56 13.83 -4.84 -2.15
N ILE A 57 13.26 -5.98 -1.72
CA ILE A 57 13.04 -7.13 -2.60
C ILE A 57 11.98 -6.83 -3.66
N VAL A 58 10.86 -6.21 -3.25
CA VAL A 58 9.71 -5.90 -4.11
C VAL A 58 10.02 -4.80 -5.13
N MET A 59 11.04 -3.97 -4.90
CA MET A 59 11.53 -3.00 -5.88
C MET A 59 12.08 -3.64 -7.16
N MET A 60 12.40 -4.93 -7.16
CA MET A 60 12.81 -5.64 -8.37
C MET A 60 11.57 -5.91 -9.26
N PRO A 61 11.47 -5.31 -10.46
CA PRO A 61 10.28 -5.39 -11.31
C PRO A 61 10.24 -6.71 -12.10
N THR A 62 10.25 -7.83 -11.40
CA THR A 62 10.30 -9.18 -12.00
C THR A 62 8.93 -9.69 -12.45
N THR A 63 7.85 -9.16 -11.89
CA THR A 63 6.47 -9.55 -12.21
C THR A 63 5.57 -8.31 -12.32
N PRO A 64 4.59 -8.28 -13.24
CA PRO A 64 3.62 -7.19 -13.32
C PRO A 64 2.90 -7.03 -11.97
N GLY A 65 3.01 -5.85 -11.36
CA GLY A 65 2.42 -5.58 -10.06
C GLY A 65 3.07 -6.30 -8.87
N SER A 66 4.27 -6.87 -9.05
CA SER A 66 5.14 -7.50 -8.04
C SER A 66 4.53 -8.63 -7.19
N ALA A 67 3.30 -9.05 -7.48
CA ALA A 67 2.50 -9.88 -6.58
C ALA A 67 3.17 -11.21 -6.20
N GLY A 68 3.72 -11.92 -7.19
CA GLY A 68 4.36 -13.22 -6.97
C GLY A 68 5.60 -13.14 -6.09
N ILE A 69 6.46 -12.14 -6.30
CA ILE A 69 7.62 -11.91 -5.42
C ILE A 69 7.17 -11.46 -4.04
N THR A 70 6.21 -10.53 -3.95
CA THR A 70 5.75 -10.05 -2.65
C THR A 70 5.19 -11.19 -1.80
N GLU A 71 4.39 -12.09 -2.36
CA GLU A 71 3.82 -13.23 -1.65
C GLU A 71 4.89 -14.23 -1.21
N GLY A 72 5.78 -14.62 -2.13
CA GLY A 72 6.87 -15.54 -1.84
C GLY A 72 7.85 -15.00 -0.81
N SER A 73 8.28 -13.74 -0.95
CA SER A 73 9.21 -13.10 -0.01
C SER A 73 8.57 -12.84 1.35
N THR A 74 7.28 -12.50 1.40
CA THR A 74 6.56 -12.35 2.68
C THR A 74 6.47 -13.69 3.39
N ALA A 75 6.10 -14.76 2.67
CA ALA A 75 6.09 -16.11 3.23
C ALA A 75 7.48 -16.52 3.76
N ALA A 76 8.53 -16.31 2.97
CA ALA A 76 9.90 -16.69 3.32
C ALA A 76 10.48 -15.89 4.50
N LEU A 77 10.18 -14.60 4.61
CA LEU A 77 10.72 -13.77 5.69
C LEU A 77 9.93 -13.98 7.00
N TYR A 78 8.59 -14.07 6.93
CA TYR A 78 7.78 -14.30 8.12
C TYR A 78 7.77 -15.75 8.60
N SER A 79 8.19 -16.73 7.79
CA SER A 79 8.35 -18.13 8.23
C SER A 79 9.38 -18.30 9.34
N VAL A 80 10.29 -17.34 9.51
CA VAL A 80 11.28 -17.34 10.59
C VAL A 80 10.64 -16.97 11.93
N LEU A 81 9.54 -16.21 11.92
CA LEU A 81 8.84 -15.74 13.11
C LEU A 81 7.58 -16.57 13.43
N ILE A 82 6.93 -17.11 12.40
CA ILE A 82 5.62 -17.77 12.49
C ILE A 82 5.75 -19.26 12.15
N GLY A 83 5.04 -20.12 12.88
CA GLY A 83 4.94 -21.54 12.55
C GLY A 83 4.27 -21.82 11.20
N SER A 84 4.75 -22.87 10.52
CA SER A 84 4.37 -23.27 9.15
C SER A 84 2.87 -23.20 8.78
N PRO A 85 1.91 -23.68 9.61
CA PRO A 85 0.50 -23.77 9.17
C PRO A 85 -0.21 -22.41 9.03
N ILE A 86 0.26 -21.35 9.70
CA ILE A 86 -0.45 -20.05 9.76
C ILE A 86 0.09 -19.05 8.73
N ILE A 87 1.28 -19.31 8.16
CA ILE A 87 1.96 -18.39 7.22
C ILE A 87 1.11 -18.09 6.00
N GLY A 88 0.45 -19.10 5.43
CA GLY A 88 -0.42 -18.90 4.25
C GLY A 88 -1.58 -17.96 4.55
N VAL A 89 -2.21 -18.11 5.72
CA VAL A 89 -3.29 -17.22 6.18
C VAL A 89 -2.76 -15.80 6.40
N PHE A 90 -1.60 -15.67 7.03
CA PHE A 90 -0.94 -14.38 7.24
C PHE A 90 -0.66 -13.66 5.91
N VAL A 91 -0.05 -14.33 4.92
CA VAL A 91 0.26 -13.75 3.61
C VAL A 91 -1.02 -13.31 2.89
N LEU A 92 -2.06 -14.13 2.91
CA LEU A 92 -3.36 -13.78 2.29
C LEU A 92 -3.99 -12.56 2.96
N LEU A 93 -4.03 -12.49 4.29
CA LEU A 93 -4.56 -11.33 5.01
C LEU A 93 -3.74 -10.07 4.74
N PHE A 94 -2.41 -10.20 4.74
CA PHE A 94 -1.50 -9.10 4.45
C PHE A 94 -1.74 -8.54 3.04
N ARG A 95 -1.84 -9.41 2.02
CA ARG A 95 -2.13 -9.00 0.64
C ARG A 95 -3.54 -8.45 0.47
N PHE A 96 -4.51 -9.02 1.17
CA PHE A 96 -5.88 -8.51 1.14
C PHE A 96 -5.94 -7.05 1.60
N ILE A 97 -5.31 -6.75 2.74
CA ILE A 97 -5.32 -5.41 3.32
C ILE A 97 -4.44 -4.44 2.52
N THR A 98 -3.20 -4.83 2.19
CA THR A 98 -2.23 -3.90 1.58
C THR A 98 -2.41 -3.68 0.09
N TYR A 99 -3.02 -4.64 -0.62
CA TYR A 99 -3.10 -4.60 -2.08
C TYR A 99 -4.53 -4.67 -2.59
N HIS A 100 -5.30 -5.69 -2.19
CA HIS A 100 -6.63 -5.89 -2.77
C HIS A 100 -7.64 -4.81 -2.35
N MET A 101 -7.63 -4.35 -1.10
CA MET A 101 -8.47 -3.22 -0.67
C MET A 101 -8.17 -1.94 -1.45
N GLY A 102 -6.88 -1.65 -1.67
CA GLY A 102 -6.44 -0.51 -2.48
C GLY A 102 -6.92 -0.61 -3.93
N LEU A 103 -6.85 -1.80 -4.53
CA LEU A 103 -7.37 -2.05 -5.88
C LEU A 103 -8.88 -1.86 -5.96
N ILE A 104 -9.65 -2.35 -4.99
CA ILE A 104 -11.11 -2.19 -4.95
C ILE A 104 -11.48 -0.70 -4.87
N ALA A 105 -10.85 0.04 -3.95
CA ALA A 105 -11.07 1.47 -3.83
C ALA A 105 -10.72 2.18 -5.15
N GLY A 106 -9.54 1.90 -5.72
CA GLY A 106 -9.11 2.45 -6.99
C GLY A 106 -10.09 2.17 -8.13
N ALA A 107 -10.60 0.95 -8.24
CA ALA A 107 -11.58 0.57 -9.26
C ALA A 107 -12.89 1.36 -9.13
N ILE A 108 -13.40 1.56 -7.90
CA ILE A 108 -14.62 2.36 -7.65
C ILE A 108 -14.40 3.81 -8.09
N PHE A 109 -13.27 4.41 -7.73
CA PHE A 109 -12.95 5.79 -8.13
C PHE A 109 -12.78 5.91 -9.64
N GLN A 110 -12.05 4.98 -10.26
CA GLN A 110 -11.81 4.99 -11.70
C GLN A 110 -13.10 4.85 -12.50
N TYR A 111 -14.04 4.00 -12.05
CA TYR A 111 -15.36 3.89 -12.65
C TYR A 111 -16.13 5.21 -12.60
N ARG A 112 -16.13 5.90 -11.45
CA ARG A 112 -16.82 7.20 -11.29
C ARG A 112 -16.22 8.27 -12.21
N ILE A 113 -14.90 8.33 -12.29
CA ILE A 113 -14.18 9.27 -13.16
C ILE A 113 -14.50 8.98 -14.61
N PHE A 114 -14.42 7.72 -15.05
CA PHE A 114 -14.70 7.33 -16.42
C PHE A 114 -16.13 7.69 -16.83
N LYS A 115 -17.12 7.43 -15.97
CA LYS A 115 -18.50 7.82 -16.20
C LYS A 115 -18.66 9.34 -16.35
N SER A 116 -18.02 10.12 -15.50
CA SER A 116 -18.06 11.59 -15.55
C SER A 116 -17.42 12.15 -16.81
N VAL A 117 -16.30 11.57 -17.25
CA VAL A 117 -15.61 11.98 -18.48
C VAL A 117 -16.43 11.59 -19.71
N ALA A 118 -16.98 10.38 -19.73
CA ALA A 118 -17.83 9.90 -20.81
C ALA A 118 -19.10 10.75 -20.95
N SER A 119 -19.79 11.09 -19.85
CA SER A 119 -20.97 11.95 -19.90
C SER A 119 -20.64 13.36 -20.42
N PHE A 120 -19.54 13.95 -19.94
CA PHE A 120 -19.09 15.26 -20.41
C PHE A 120 -18.75 15.26 -21.91
N SER A 121 -18.09 14.21 -22.39
CA SER A 121 -17.77 14.05 -23.81
C SER A 121 -19.04 13.95 -24.67
N LEU A 122 -20.03 13.15 -24.23
CA LEU A 122 -21.31 13.01 -24.93
C LEU A 122 -22.11 14.32 -24.96
N ASP A 123 -22.14 15.07 -23.87
CA ASP A 123 -22.83 16.37 -23.79
C ASP A 123 -22.17 17.41 -24.71
N THR A 124 -20.84 17.39 -24.81
CA THR A 124 -20.09 18.29 -25.72
C THR A 124 -20.40 17.98 -27.18
N ILE A 125 -20.41 16.70 -27.57
CA ILE A 125 -20.76 16.27 -28.94
C ILE A 125 -22.19 16.67 -29.28
N LYS A 126 -23.13 16.50 -28.34
CA LYS A 126 -24.55 16.85 -28.57
C LYS A 126 -24.77 18.35 -28.71
N LYS A 127 -23.94 19.19 -28.08
CA LYS A 127 -24.02 20.66 -28.17
C LYS A 127 -23.42 21.24 -29.46
N GLN A 128 -22.54 20.48 -30.14
CA GLN A 128 -21.97 20.87 -31.43
C GLN A 128 -22.85 20.49 -32.64
N LYS A 129 -23.87 19.67 -32.43
CA LYS A 129 -24.89 19.31 -33.42
C LYS A 129 -26.12 20.21 -33.26
#